data_AF-A0A7S3RZ57-F1
#
_entry.id   AF-A0A7S3RZ57-F1
#
_cell.length_a   1.000
_cell.length_b   1.000
_cell.length_c   1.000
_cell.angle_alpha   90.00
_cell.angle_beta   90.00
_cell.angle_gamma   90.00
#
_symmetry.space_group_name_H-M   'P 1'
#
loop_
_entity.id
_entity.type
_entity.pdbx_description
1 polymer ?
#
loop_
_entity_poly.entity_id
_entity_poly.type
_entity_poly.pdbx_seq_one_letter_code
_entity_poly.pdbx_strand_id
1 'polypeptide(L)'
;GGAPLVPAALEALWGALVGRGDGLRTEGIFRVSVTEDELQEAVQRMQGGQGGEVLQTASALCLASLIKRYLRELPSPLWRPVRERLAAVLEAGGGEAAGGEAGGGEAAGGREEGAPPPEPSRCERLRSLL
;
A
#
# COMPACT_ATOMS: atom_id res chain seq x y z
N GLY A 1 -27.69 1.51 -0.28
CA GLY A 1 -26.34 2.01 -0.58
C GLY A 1 -25.76 2.55 0.69
N GLY A 2 -24.79 1.85 1.29
CA GLY A 2 -23.98 2.41 2.37
C GLY A 2 -22.83 3.18 1.73
N ALA A 3 -22.52 4.37 2.26
CA ALA A 3 -21.31 5.07 1.86
C ALA A 3 -20.10 4.13 2.05
N PRO A 4 -19.13 4.13 1.13
CA PRO A 4 -17.90 3.38 1.35
C PRO A 4 -17.22 3.95 2.59
N LEU A 5 -17.09 3.12 3.63
CA LEU A 5 -16.35 3.46 4.84
C LEU A 5 -14.86 3.47 4.48
N VAL A 6 -14.24 4.64 4.56
CA VAL A 6 -12.78 4.75 4.50
C VAL A 6 -12.22 4.09 5.77
N PRO A 7 -11.24 3.18 5.68
CA PRO A 7 -10.62 2.61 6.86
C PRO A 7 -9.96 3.70 7.71
N ALA A 8 -10.20 3.69 9.02
CA ALA A 8 -9.70 4.71 9.96
C ALA A 8 -8.18 4.93 9.86
N ALA A 9 -7.40 3.87 9.62
CA ALA A 9 -5.96 3.97 9.44
C ALA A 9 -5.58 4.81 8.21
N LEU A 10 -6.27 4.61 7.08
CA LEU A 10 -6.04 5.38 5.86
C LEU A 10 -6.48 6.83 6.03
N GLU A 11 -7.60 7.05 6.72
CA GLU A 11 -8.10 8.39 7.04
C GLU A 11 -7.12 9.15 7.96
N ALA A 12 -6.57 8.49 8.98
CA ALA A 12 -5.59 9.08 9.90
C ALA A 12 -4.28 9.44 9.18
N LEU A 13 -3.75 8.54 8.34
CA LEU A 13 -2.54 8.80 7.55
C LEU A 13 -2.75 9.94 6.55
N TRP A 14 -3.90 9.95 5.87
CA TRP A 14 -4.26 11.02 4.93
C TRP A 14 -4.44 12.35 5.65
N GLY A 15 -5.16 12.36 6.77
CA GLY A 15 -5.36 13.53 7.60
C GLY A 15 -4.05 14.10 8.14
N ALA A 16 -3.14 13.23 8.58
CA ALA A 16 -1.80 13.64 8.99
C ALA A 16 -1.00 14.23 7.83
N LEU A 17 -1.04 13.64 6.63
CA LEU A 17 -0.34 14.19 5.47
C LEU A 17 -0.91 15.54 5.05
N VAL A 18 -2.23 15.67 4.92
CA VAL A 18 -2.89 16.89 4.45
C VAL A 18 -2.89 18.00 5.49
N GLY A 19 -3.01 17.64 6.77
CA GLY A 19 -3.00 18.58 7.89
C GLY A 19 -1.64 19.24 8.13
N ARG A 20 -0.56 18.71 7.53
CA ARG A 20 0.76 19.33 7.57
C ARG A 20 0.84 20.49 6.59
N GLY A 21 1.50 21.57 7.03
CA GLY A 21 1.68 22.78 6.20
C GLY A 21 2.46 22.53 4.90
N ASP A 22 3.27 21.47 4.84
CA ASP A 22 4.11 21.09 3.70
C ASP A 22 3.66 19.80 2.99
N GLY A 23 2.70 19.05 3.52
CA GLY A 23 2.48 17.66 3.08
C GLY A 23 2.10 17.52 1.62
N LEU A 24 1.15 18.34 1.14
CA LEU A 24 0.75 18.38 -0.28
C LEU A 24 1.66 19.27 -1.14
N ARG A 25 2.58 20.01 -0.52
CA ARG A 25 3.52 20.92 -1.19
C ARG A 25 4.92 20.32 -1.35
N THR A 26 5.16 19.17 -0.72
CA THR A 26 6.42 18.45 -0.79
C THR A 26 6.68 18.00 -2.22
N GLU A 27 7.82 18.41 -2.77
CA GLU A 27 8.20 18.02 -4.13
C GLU A 27 8.30 16.50 -4.25
N GLY A 28 7.71 15.93 -5.30
CA GLY A 28 7.76 14.49 -5.54
C GLY A 28 6.97 13.66 -4.54
N ILE A 29 6.04 14.24 -3.78
CA ILE A 29 5.11 13.48 -2.92
C ILE A 29 4.44 12.35 -3.72
N PHE A 30 4.33 11.16 -3.12
CA PHE A 30 3.92 9.89 -3.75
C PHE A 30 4.85 9.33 -4.85
N ARG A 31 5.68 10.16 -5.52
CA ARG A 31 6.67 9.72 -6.51
C ARG A 31 7.96 9.21 -5.86
N VAL A 32 8.55 10.03 -4.99
CA VAL A 32 9.76 9.69 -4.22
C VAL A 32 9.34 8.84 -3.02
N SER A 33 10.14 7.83 -2.70
CA SER A 33 9.95 6.99 -1.52
C SER A 33 11.10 7.21 -0.56
N VAL A 34 10.79 7.20 0.74
CA VAL A 34 11.79 7.02 1.80
C VAL A 34 12.49 5.67 1.67
N THR A 35 13.58 5.49 2.43
CA THR A 35 14.28 4.20 2.48
C THR A 35 13.37 3.12 3.09
N GLU A 36 13.64 1.85 2.77
CA GLU A 36 12.86 0.75 3.35
C GLU A 36 13.05 0.65 4.87
N ASP A 37 14.25 0.97 5.38
CA ASP A 37 14.54 0.99 6.82
C ASP A 37 13.69 2.04 7.55
N GLU A 38 13.64 3.29 7.05
CA GLU A 38 12.79 4.36 7.62
C GLU A 38 11.32 3.94 7.61
N LEU A 39 10.86 3.31 6.52
CA LEU A 39 9.49 2.84 6.40
C LEU A 39 9.18 1.69 7.38
N GLN A 40 10.08 0.73 7.54
CA GLN A 40 9.90 -0.39 8.47
C GLN A 40 9.92 0.07 9.92
N GLU A 41 10.81 1.00 10.28
CA GLU A 41 10.83 1.59 11.62
C GLU A 41 9.50 2.28 11.94
N ALA A 42 9.00 3.11 11.01
CA ALA A 42 7.71 3.77 11.17
C ALA A 42 6.57 2.76 11.33
N VAL A 43 6.55 1.69 10.52
CA VAL A 43 5.57 0.60 10.66
C VAL A 43 5.67 -0.03 12.05
N GLN A 44 6.85 -0.49 12.47
CA GLN A 44 7.04 -1.15 13.78
C GLN A 44 6.58 -0.27 14.94
N ARG A 45 6.90 1.02 14.91
CA ARG A 45 6.41 1.99 15.90
C ARG A 45 4.89 2.09 15.92
N MET A 46 4.24 2.12 14.75
CA MET A 46 2.77 2.10 14.68
C MET A 46 2.20 0.81 15.29
N GLN A 47 2.82 -0.35 15.05
CA GLN A 47 2.38 -1.62 15.64
C GLN A 47 2.64 -1.70 17.15
N GLY A 48 3.68 -1.02 17.63
CA GLY A 48 4.03 -0.90 19.05
C GLY A 48 3.20 0.13 19.83
N GLY A 49 2.11 0.65 19.26
CA GLY A 49 1.21 1.61 19.92
C GLY A 49 1.65 3.07 19.84
N GLN A 50 2.73 3.39 19.12
CA GLN A 50 3.23 4.76 18.94
C GLN A 50 2.66 5.44 17.67
N GLY A 51 1.51 4.97 17.18
CA GLY A 51 0.91 5.44 15.93
C GLY A 51 0.64 6.95 15.92
N GLY A 52 0.10 7.49 17.01
CA GLY A 52 -0.17 8.94 17.12
C GLY A 52 1.09 9.80 17.01
N GLU A 53 2.21 9.33 17.57
CA GLU A 53 3.49 10.03 17.50
C GLU A 53 4.04 9.99 16.06
N VAL A 54 4.00 8.81 15.41
CA VAL A 54 4.40 8.67 14.00
C VAL A 54 3.61 9.63 13.09
N LEU A 55 2.29 9.72 13.28
CA LEU A 55 1.44 10.62 12.48
C LEU A 55 1.84 12.10 12.62
N GLN A 56 2.38 12.50 13.78
CA GLN A 56 2.79 13.88 14.04
C GLN A 56 4.22 14.18 13.55
N THR A 57 5.14 13.23 13.72
CA THR A 57 6.58 13.48 13.53
C THR A 57 7.14 12.99 12.20
N ALA A 58 6.52 11.99 11.56
CA ALA A 58 7.01 11.44 10.30
C ALA A 58 7.03 12.48 9.18
N SER A 59 8.00 12.35 8.27
CA SER A 59 8.09 13.20 7.10
C SER A 59 6.88 13.02 6.17
N ALA A 60 6.58 14.02 5.33
CA ALA A 60 5.52 13.91 4.33
C ALA A 60 5.75 12.72 3.37
N LEU A 61 7.00 12.48 2.97
CA LEU A 61 7.38 11.35 2.13
C LEU A 61 7.16 10.01 2.85
N CYS A 62 7.47 9.93 4.15
CA CYS A 62 7.22 8.73 4.94
C CYS A 62 5.71 8.43 5.05
N LEU A 63 4.89 9.45 5.37
CA LEU A 63 3.42 9.32 5.40
C LEU A 63 2.86 8.87 4.04
N ALA A 64 3.33 9.46 2.94
CA ALA A 64 2.94 9.02 1.59
C ALA A 64 3.36 7.57 1.28
N SER A 65 4.55 7.15 1.73
CA SER A 65 5.00 5.76 1.61
C SER A 65 4.16 4.80 2.46
N LEU A 66 3.78 5.17 3.67
CA LEU A 66 2.87 4.39 4.53
C LEU A 66 1.50 4.24 3.89
N ILE A 67 0.95 5.29 3.28
CA ILE A 67 -0.31 5.23 2.52
C ILE A 67 -0.17 4.24 1.35
N LYS A 68 0.87 4.39 0.51
CA LYS A 68 1.12 3.46 -0.61
C LYS A 68 1.24 2.02 -0.14
N ARG A 69 1.96 1.80 0.96
CA ARG A 69 2.14 0.48 1.58
C ARG A 69 0.80 -0.08 2.04
N TYR A 70 0.02 0.67 2.82
CA TYR A 70 -1.31 0.26 3.27
C TYR A 70 -2.18 -0.24 2.11
N LEU A 71 -2.26 0.53 1.03
CA LEU A 71 -3.07 0.18 -0.15
C LEU A 71 -2.55 -1.07 -0.88
N ARG A 72 -1.22 -1.21 -1.00
CA ARG A 72 -0.56 -2.38 -1.61
C ARG A 72 -0.74 -3.66 -0.80
N GLU A 73 -0.88 -3.51 0.52
CA GLU A 73 -0.98 -4.62 1.47
C GLU A 73 -2.40 -5.12 1.71
N LEU A 74 -3.40 -4.47 1.13
CA LEU A 74 -4.79 -4.92 1.20
C LEU A 74 -4.93 -6.36 0.67
N PRO A 75 -5.83 -7.17 1.27
CA PRO A 75 -6.01 -8.58 0.89
C PRO A 75 -6.49 -8.75 -0.56
N SER A 76 -7.10 -7.71 -1.12
CA SER A 76 -7.45 -7.63 -2.54
C SER A 76 -7.19 -6.20 -3.05
N PRO A 77 -6.79 -6.03 -4.32
CA PRO A 77 -6.64 -4.71 -4.92
C PRO A 77 -7.94 -3.91 -4.83
N LEU A 78 -7.85 -2.62 -4.47
CA LEU A 78 -9.02 -1.74 -4.32
C LEU A 78 -9.89 -1.68 -5.56
N TRP A 79 -9.28 -1.70 -6.74
CA TRP A 79 -10.00 -1.65 -8.01
C TRP A 79 -10.54 -3.00 -8.47
N ARG A 80 -10.36 -4.10 -7.72
CA ARG A 80 -10.86 -5.43 -8.11
C ARG A 80 -12.35 -5.40 -8.53
N PRO A 81 -13.27 -4.72 -7.82
CA PRO A 81 -14.68 -4.67 -8.21
C PRO A 81 -14.94 -3.97 -9.54
N VAL A 82 -14.04 -3.11 -10.01
CA VAL A 82 -14.21 -2.31 -11.23
C VAL A 82 -13.24 -2.70 -12.34
N ARG A 83 -12.42 -3.75 -12.13
CA ARG A 83 -11.31 -4.12 -13.03
C ARG A 83 -11.78 -4.34 -14.47
N GLU A 84 -12.83 -5.13 -14.67
CA GLU A 84 -13.34 -5.45 -16.02
C GLU A 84 -13.89 -4.21 -16.73
N ARG A 85 -14.62 -3.37 -16.00
CA ARG A 85 -15.13 -2.10 -16.53
C ARG A 85 -13.99 -1.14 -16.87
N LEU A 86 -12.93 -1.11 -16.07
CA LEU A 86 -11.75 -0.30 -16.33
C LEU A 86 -11.00 -0.80 -17.58
N ALA A 87 -10.83 -2.12 -17.71
CA ALA A 87 -10.21 -2.74 -18.88
C ALA A 87 -11.00 -2.40 -20.16
N ALA A 88 -12.33 -2.54 -20.13
CA ALA A 88 -13.17 -2.16 -21.27
C ALA A 88 -13.03 -0.68 -21.67
N VAL A 89 -12.86 0.23 -20.69
CA VAL A 89 -12.62 1.66 -20.96
C VAL A 89 -11.22 1.89 -21.56
N LEU A 90 -10.20 1.20 -21.06
CA LEU A 90 -8.84 1.32 -21.56
C LEU A 90 -8.70 0.75 -22.97
N GLU A 91 -9.31 -0.39 -23.26
CA GLU A 91 -9.35 -0.99 -24.60
C GLU A 91 -10.16 -0.12 -25.58
N ALA A 92 -11.28 0.46 -25.14
CA ALA A 92 -12.07 1.39 -25.96
C ALA A 92 -11.36 2.73 -26.23
N GLY A 93 -10.37 3.10 -25.42
CA GLY A 93 -9.51 4.28 -25.60
C GLY A 93 -8.13 3.98 -26.19
N GLY A 94 -7.82 2.72 -26.47
CA GLY A 94 -6.49 2.21 -26.83
C GLY A 94 -6.13 2.33 -28.30
N GLY A 95 -6.17 3.55 -28.85
CA GLY A 95 -5.45 3.89 -30.07
C GLY A 95 -4.06 4.41 -29.73
N GLU A 96 -3.03 3.66 -30.11
CA GLU A 96 -1.60 4.01 -30.13
C GLU A 96 -0.83 4.04 -28.80
N ALA A 97 -0.30 2.87 -28.41
CA ALA A 97 1.07 2.75 -27.90
C ALA A 97 1.65 1.40 -28.36
N ALA A 98 2.46 1.42 -29.41
CA ALA A 98 3.12 0.26 -30.00
C ALA A 98 4.53 0.04 -29.43
N GLY A 99 4.91 -1.24 -29.27
CA GLY A 99 6.25 -1.78 -28.98
C GLY A 99 6.34 -2.38 -27.57
N GLY A 100 6.38 -3.71 -27.34
CA GLY A 100 7.19 -4.76 -27.99
C GLY A 100 8.62 -4.66 -27.44
N GLU A 101 9.22 -5.61 -26.71
CA GLU A 101 9.33 -7.06 -26.95
C GLU A 101 9.62 -7.88 -25.67
N ALA A 102 9.67 -9.20 -25.86
CA ALA A 102 9.58 -10.28 -24.90
C ALA A 102 10.92 -10.97 -24.53
N GLY A 103 10.85 -11.84 -23.51
CA GLY A 103 11.82 -12.91 -23.19
C GLY A 103 11.94 -13.12 -21.68
N GLY A 104 11.93 -14.30 -21.06
CA GLY A 104 11.87 -15.71 -21.48
C GLY A 104 12.26 -16.60 -20.26
N GLY A 105 11.71 -17.82 -20.19
CA GLY A 105 12.16 -18.98 -19.39
C GLY A 105 12.06 -18.91 -17.85
N GLU A 106 12.06 -19.98 -17.06
CA GLU A 106 11.74 -21.42 -17.15
C GLU A 106 11.79 -21.95 -15.68
N ALA A 107 11.31 -23.16 -15.42
CA ALA A 107 10.93 -23.68 -14.10
C ALA A 107 12.06 -24.27 -13.22
N ALA A 108 11.82 -24.34 -11.90
CA ALA A 108 12.33 -25.35 -10.94
C ALA A 108 11.49 -25.22 -9.64
N GLY A 109 10.97 -26.23 -8.93
CA GLY A 109 11.35 -27.63 -8.74
C GLY A 109 12.03 -27.81 -7.38
N GLY A 110 11.29 -28.15 -6.30
CA GLY A 110 11.93 -28.55 -5.03
C GLY A 110 11.07 -28.64 -3.76
N ARG A 111 10.79 -29.90 -3.34
CA ARG A 111 10.64 -30.50 -1.98
C ARG A 111 9.71 -29.91 -0.90
N GLU A 112 8.80 -30.77 -0.46
CA GLU A 112 8.03 -30.66 0.79
C GLU A 112 8.87 -31.09 2.00
N GLU A 113 8.99 -30.20 3.00
CA GLU A 113 9.47 -30.51 4.35
C GLU A 113 8.57 -29.77 5.35
N GLY A 114 8.27 -30.43 6.47
CA GLY A 114 7.10 -30.21 7.34
C GLY A 114 6.74 -28.76 7.67
N ALA A 115 5.45 -28.43 7.48
CA ALA A 115 4.93 -27.09 7.70
C ALA A 115 5.00 -26.67 9.18
N PRO A 116 5.60 -25.51 9.51
CA PRO A 116 5.45 -24.90 10.83
C PRO A 116 3.97 -24.56 11.09
N PRO A 117 3.56 -24.40 12.36
CA PRO A 117 2.19 -24.03 12.70
C PRO A 117 1.76 -22.77 11.93
N PRO A 118 0.49 -22.66 11.54
CA PRO A 118 0.02 -21.56 10.70
C PRO A 118 0.23 -20.23 11.43
N GLU A 119 1.09 -19.41 10.85
CA GLU A 119 1.20 -17.99 11.16
C GLU A 119 -0.20 -17.36 11.21
N PRO A 120 -0.49 -16.49 12.20
CA PRO A 120 -1.77 -15.78 12.23
C PRO A 120 -1.97 -15.08 10.89
N SER A 121 -3.22 -15.13 10.40
CA SER A 121 -3.55 -14.56 9.12
C SER A 121 -3.16 -13.08 9.12
N ARG A 122 -2.75 -12.59 7.95
CA ARG A 122 -2.39 -11.17 7.77
C ARG A 122 -3.51 -10.23 8.22
N CYS A 123 -4.77 -10.68 8.11
CA CYS A 123 -5.95 -10.00 8.62
C CYS A 123 -5.98 -9.89 10.16
N GLU A 124 -5.54 -10.94 10.88
CA GLU A 124 -5.42 -10.91 12.34
C GLU A 124 -4.32 -9.96 12.80
N ARG A 125 -3.19 -9.92 12.08
CA ARG A 125 -2.11 -8.97 12.37
C ARG A 125 -2.50 -7.52 12.14
N LEU A 126 -3.33 -7.23 11.14
CA LEU A 126 -3.82 -5.87 10.87
C LEU A 126 -4.87 -5.42 11.89
N ARG A 127 -5.68 -6.35 12.42
CA ARG A 127 -6.66 -6.04 13.47
C ARG A 127 -6.01 -5.72 14.81
N SER A 128 -4.85 -6.29 15.10
CA SER A 128 -4.09 -6.00 16.32
C SER A 128 -3.28 -4.69 16.27
N LEU A 129 -3.35 -3.92 15.17
CA LEU A 129 -2.72 -2.59 15.04
C LEU A 129 -3.59 -1.46 15.61
N LEU A 130 -4.77 -1.79 16.14
CA LEU A 130 -5.75 -0.88 16.75
C LEU A 130 -6.17 -1.47 18.10
#